data_AF-A0A9E1XGG7-F1
#
_entry.id   AF-A0A9E1XGG7-F1
#
_cell.length_a   1.000
_cell.length_b   1.000
_cell.length_c   1.000
_cell.angle_alpha   90.00
_cell.angle_beta   90.00
_cell.angle_gamma   90.00
#
_symmetry.space_group_name_H-M   'P 1'
#
loop_
_entity.id
_entity.type
_entity.pdbx_description
1 polymer ?
#
loop_
_entity_poly.entity_id
_entity_poly.type
_entity_poly.pdbx_seq_one_letter_code
_entity_poly.pdbx_strand_id
1 'polypeptide(L)' 'LAAHVQLAAVLPENYIAFELPTGKPNWWYDILDGSDKFGVTDSHIDVNEAPGLGITFIPEEAKKYLREEDADFFDD' A
#
# COMPACT_ATOMS: atom_id res chain seq x y z
N LEU A 1 -1.67 -1.01 4.01
CA LEU A 1 -2.55 -2.10 3.54
C LEU A 1 -1.76 -3.24 2.90
N ALA A 2 -1.00 -2.99 1.82
CA ALA A 2 -0.25 -4.04 1.11
C ALA A 2 0.60 -4.96 2.03
N ALA A 3 1.39 -4.38 2.93
CA ALA A 3 2.17 -5.16 3.90
C ALA A 3 1.31 -6.00 4.87
N HIS A 4 0.13 -5.50 5.28
CA HIS A 4 -0.80 -6.27 6.10
C HIS A 4 -1.36 -7.48 5.35
N VAL A 5 -1.70 -7.31 4.06
CA VAL A 5 -2.18 -8.41 3.20
C VAL A 5 -1.11 -9.50 3.07
N GLN A 6 0.13 -9.12 2.76
CA GLN A 6 1.22 -10.09 2.62
C GLN A 6 1.56 -10.79 3.95
N LEU A 7 1.58 -10.07 5.08
CA LEU A 7 1.78 -10.67 6.39
C LEU A 7 0.66 -11.65 6.74
N ALA A 8 -0.60 -11.23 6.57
CA ALA A 8 -1.77 -12.05 6.89
C ALA A 8 -1.85 -13.33 6.06
N ALA A 9 -1.43 -13.27 4.79
CA ALA A 9 -1.43 -14.41 3.88
C ALA A 9 -0.53 -15.56 4.34
N VAL A 10 0.43 -15.31 5.23
CA VAL A 10 1.42 -16.31 5.69
C VAL A 10 1.33 -16.63 7.18
N LEU A 11 0.35 -16.05 7.90
CA LEU A 11 0.12 -16.38 9.31
C LEU A 11 -0.63 -17.72 9.45
N PRO A 12 -0.44 -18.45 10.57
CA PRO A 12 -1.10 -19.73 10.79
C PRO A 12 -2.61 -19.60 11.02
N GLU A 13 -3.31 -20.73 11.11
CA GLU A 13 -4.78 -20.83 11.21
C GLU A 13 -5.42 -20.06 12.38
N ASN A 14 -4.63 -19.63 13.38
CA ASN A 14 -5.10 -18.79 14.47
C ASN A 14 -5.16 -17.28 14.11
N TYR A 15 -4.81 -16.91 12.88
CA TYR A 15 -5.05 -15.58 12.36
C TYR A 15 -6.54 -15.36 12.09
N ILE A 16 -7.07 -14.20 12.50
CA ILE A 16 -8.51 -13.92 12.47
C ILE A 16 -8.83 -12.84 11.43
N ALA A 17 -8.20 -11.67 11.55
CA ALA A 17 -8.42 -10.50 10.69
C ALA A 17 -7.35 -9.43 10.94
N PHE A 18 -7.28 -8.42 10.07
CA PHE A 18 -6.55 -7.17 10.29
C PHE A 18 -7.47 -5.96 10.17
N GLU A 19 -7.01 -4.81 10.66
CA GLU A 19 -7.66 -3.52 10.42
C GLU A 19 -7.58 -3.14 8.93
N LEU A 20 -8.68 -2.66 8.36
CA LEU A 20 -8.70 -2.04 7.03
C LEU A 20 -8.41 -0.52 7.14
N PRO A 21 -7.14 -0.06 7.01
CA PRO A 21 -6.84 1.35 7.07
C PRO A 21 -7.41 2.08 5.86
N THR A 22 -7.87 3.30 6.08
CA THR A 22 -8.25 4.23 5.01
C THR A 22 -7.07 5.13 4.68
N GLY A 23 -6.76 5.28 3.39
CA GLY A 23 -5.76 6.24 2.91
C GLY A 23 -6.21 7.65 3.28
N LYS A 24 -5.48 8.27 4.21
CA LYS A 24 -5.62 9.67 4.58
C LYS A 24 -4.23 10.28 4.58
N PRO A 25 -4.05 11.48 4.01
CA PRO A 25 -5.04 12.34 3.34
C PRO A 25 -5.53 11.81 1.98
N ASN A 26 -6.48 12.50 1.33
CA ASN A 26 -7.15 12.05 0.09
C ASN A 26 -6.18 11.71 -1.05
N TRP A 27 -5.02 12.37 -1.11
CA TRP A 27 -4.01 12.14 -2.15
C TRP A 27 -3.17 10.86 -1.94
N TRP A 28 -3.36 10.15 -0.82
CA TRP A 28 -2.53 8.99 -0.47
C TRP A 28 -2.50 7.90 -1.55
N TYR A 29 -3.62 7.68 -2.23
CA TYR A 29 -3.69 6.70 -3.31
C TYR A 29 -3.12 7.21 -4.62
N ASP A 30 -3.04 8.54 -4.81
CA ASP A 30 -2.53 9.15 -6.04
C ASP A 30 -1.00 8.99 -6.18
N ILE A 31 -0.30 8.72 -5.07
CA ILE A 31 1.15 8.50 -5.06
C ILE A 31 1.56 7.03 -5.21
N LEU A 32 0.59 6.12 -5.37
CA LEU A 32 0.82 4.67 -5.39
C LEU A 32 0.37 4.08 -6.73
N ASP A 33 1.24 3.30 -7.36
CA ASP A 33 0.86 2.41 -8.45
C ASP A 33 0.54 1.00 -7.91
N GLY A 34 -0.50 0.37 -8.46
CA GLY A 34 -0.99 -0.96 -8.06
C GLY A 34 -1.96 -0.97 -6.87
N SER A 35 -2.35 0.18 -6.31
CA SER A 35 -3.27 0.22 -5.16
C SER A 35 -4.69 -0.31 -5.48
N ASP A 36 -5.08 -0.30 -6.75
CA ASP A 36 -6.33 -0.86 -7.26
C ASP A 36 -6.45 -2.37 -7.04
N LYS A 37 -5.33 -3.08 -6.85
CA LYS A 37 -5.29 -4.53 -6.59
C LYS A 37 -5.72 -4.92 -5.18
N PHE A 38 -5.94 -3.96 -4.29
CA PHE A 38 -6.32 -4.18 -2.90
C PHE A 38 -7.80 -3.90 -2.63
N GLY A 39 -8.66 -4.16 -3.62
CA GLY A 39 -10.10 -4.04 -3.50
C GLY A 39 -10.68 -5.00 -2.46
N VAL A 40 -11.69 -4.53 -1.72
CA VAL A 40 -12.39 -5.34 -0.72
C VAL A 40 -13.65 -5.90 -1.34
N THR A 41 -13.77 -7.22 -1.37
CA THR A 41 -14.97 -7.95 -1.81
C THR A 41 -15.37 -8.93 -0.71
N ASP A 42 -16.64 -8.89 -0.29
CA ASP A 42 -17.17 -9.78 0.77
C ASP A 42 -16.32 -9.82 2.05
N SER A 43 -15.79 -8.66 2.47
CA SER A 43 -14.88 -8.50 3.62
C SER A 43 -13.51 -9.19 3.49
N HIS A 44 -13.12 -9.56 2.28
CA HIS A 44 -11.82 -10.15 1.97
C HIS A 44 -11.05 -9.28 0.97
N ILE A 45 -9.72 -9.41 0.99
CA ILE A 45 -8.82 -8.82 0.01
C ILE A 45 -8.01 -9.96 -0.60
N ASP A 46 -7.96 -10.01 -1.92
CA ASP A 46 -7.13 -10.99 -2.64
C ASP A 46 -5.64 -10.68 -2.45
N VAL A 47 -4.84 -11.73 -2.31
CA VAL A 47 -3.38 -11.59 -2.23
C VAL A 47 -2.86 -11.36 -3.65
N ASN A 48 -2.22 -10.21 -3.87
CA ASN A 48 -1.65 -9.86 -5.18
C ASN A 48 -0.41 -10.72 -5.51
N GLU A 49 -0.35 -11.23 -6.74
CA GLU A 49 0.76 -12.03 -7.31
C GLU A 49 1.96 -11.18 -7.78
N ALA A 50 1.80 -9.86 -7.85
CA ALA A 50 2.89 -8.96 -8.23
C ALA A 50 4.05 -9.03 -7.22
N PRO A 51 5.32 -8.90 -7.66
CA PRO A 51 6.47 -9.01 -6.77
C PRO A 51 6.47 -8.05 -5.58
N GLY A 52 7.09 -8.47 -4.48
CA GLY A 52 7.26 -7.65 -3.28
C GLY A 52 5.93 -7.35 -2.60
N LEU A 53 5.62 -6.07 -2.37
CA LEU A 53 4.35 -5.64 -1.79
C LEU A 53 3.22 -5.55 -2.82
N GLY A 54 3.51 -5.67 -4.12
CA GLY A 54 2.52 -5.49 -5.19
C GLY A 54 2.03 -4.04 -5.36
N ILE A 55 2.75 -3.08 -4.77
CA ILE A 55 2.60 -1.64 -4.99
C ILE A 55 3.99 -0.99 -5.12
N THR A 56 4.05 0.16 -5.78
CA THR A 56 5.23 1.04 -5.78
C THR A 56 4.82 2.50 -5.60
N PHE A 57 5.73 3.35 -5.14
CA PHE A 57 5.53 4.79 -5.21
C PHE A 57 5.63 5.28 -6.66
N ILE A 58 4.84 6.28 -6.99
CA ILE A 58 5.00 7.13 -8.18
C ILE A 58 5.84 8.34 -7.72
N PRO A 59 7.18 8.37 -7.97
CA PRO A 59 8.06 9.35 -7.33
C PRO A 59 7.66 10.80 -7.62
N GLU A 60 7.27 11.10 -8.86
CA GLU A 60 6.85 12.45 -9.27
C GLU A 60 5.60 12.94 -8.52
N GLU A 61 4.67 12.04 -8.19
CA GLU A 61 3.48 12.38 -7.41
C GLU A 61 3.79 12.47 -5.91
N ALA A 62 4.61 11.55 -5.41
CA ALA A 62 5.06 11.53 -4.02
C ALA A 62 5.84 12.81 -3.65
N LYS A 63 6.74 13.27 -4.53
CA LYS A 63 7.54 14.49 -4.35
C LYS A 63 6.72 15.74 -4.06
N LYS A 64 5.48 15.84 -4.57
CA LYS A 64 4.58 16.99 -4.32
C LYS A 64 4.17 17.15 -2.86
N TYR A 65 4.33 16.10 -2.05
CA TYR A 65 3.93 16.05 -0.65
C TYR A 65 5.11 15.86 0.32
N LEU A 66 6.35 15.84 -0.20
CA LEU A 66 7.53 15.81 0.64
C LEU A 66 7.73 17.15 1.34
N ARG A 67 8.34 17.10 2.51
CA ARG A 67 8.82 18.30 3.18
C ARG A 67 10.04 18.82 2.44
N GLU A 68 10.35 20.10 2.61
CA GLU A 68 11.49 20.72 1.94
C GLU A 68 12.80 20.00 2.27
N GLU A 69 12.97 19.53 3.51
CA GLU A 69 14.14 18.77 3.94
C GLU A 69 14.26 17.36 3.33
N ASP A 70 13.19 16.83 2.71
CA ASP A 70 13.14 15.48 2.14
C ASP A 70 13.11 15.52 0.60
N ALA A 71 13.32 16.67 -0.04
CA ALA A 71 13.09 16.87 -1.47
C ALA A 71 13.90 15.91 -2.38
N ASP A 72 15.05 15.44 -1.90
CA ASP A 72 15.97 14.53 -2.59
C ASP A 72 15.74 13.05 -2.27
N PHE A 73 14.68 12.69 -1.54
CA PHE A 73 14.41 11.31 -1.10
C PHE A 73 14.41 10.26 -2.23
N PHE A 74 14.06 10.66 -3.46
CA PHE A 74 14.01 9.78 -4.63
C PHE A 74 15.12 10.06 -5.66
N ASP A 75 16.09 10.92 -5.35
CA ASP A 75 17.17 11.31 -6.26
C ASP A 75 18.40 10.41 -6.07
N ASP A 76 18.26 9.12 -6.43
CA ASP A 76 19.37 8.15 -6.53
C ASP A 76 19.95 8.06 -7.96
#